data_AF-A0A248YKY4-F1
#
_entry.id   AF-A0A248YKY4-F1
#
_cell.length_a   1.000
_cell.length_b   1.000
_cell.length_c   1.000
_cell.angle_alpha   90.00
_cell.angle_beta   90.00
_cell.angle_gamma   90.00
#
_symmetry.space_group_name_H-M   'P 1'
#
loop_
_entity.id
_entity.type
_entity.pdbx_description
1 polymer ?
#
loop_
_entity_poly.entity_id
_entity_poly.type
_entity_poly.pdbx_seq_one_letter_code
_entity_poly.pdbx_strand_id
1 'polypeptide(L)'
;MPGAAVLLANGSSKPIEKIKIGDLVVATDPASGRTAAKAVTRLISGEGDKNLVRITVDADGAHGDRTGVLVATDHHPFWVPELHRWVDATDLQRGQWLQTSAGTWLQVTAITRWIQHVRVHNLTVHGIHTYYVVAGNTPVLVHNCGVGERAAERQNALPAGSQGRVTMGVGEGVDASGATRTVVGTSEANGYLRPGVRDMIRPGEEVATGPGHAETSILDYMKANGITPGKIGAGRPICPACAVAIDEAGAVPGSPLKR
;
A
#
# COMPACT_ATOMS: atom_id res chain seq x y z
N MET A 1 0.91 -20.23 -5.40
CA MET A 1 0.93 -20.38 -3.94
C MET A 1 -0.46 -20.03 -3.42
N PRO A 2 -1.01 -20.74 -2.42
CA PRO A 2 -2.26 -20.31 -1.79
C PRO A 2 -2.07 -18.93 -1.15
N GLY A 3 -3.08 -18.08 -1.25
CA GLY A 3 -3.00 -16.71 -0.76
C GLY A 3 -3.10 -16.64 0.77
N ALA A 4 -2.69 -15.50 1.33
CA ALA A 4 -2.83 -15.24 2.76
C ALA A 4 -4.31 -15.28 3.19
N ALA A 5 -4.60 -15.79 4.39
CA ALA A 5 -5.96 -15.77 4.93
C ALA A 5 -6.28 -14.42 5.56
N VAL A 6 -7.43 -13.83 5.22
CA VAL A 6 -7.92 -12.54 5.72
C VAL A 6 -8.92 -12.77 6.85
N LEU A 7 -8.83 -11.99 7.93
CA LEU A 7 -9.76 -12.03 9.06
C LEU A 7 -11.08 -11.33 8.73
N LEU A 8 -12.17 -12.10 8.78
CA LEU A 8 -13.54 -11.60 8.62
C LEU A 8 -14.08 -11.05 9.94
N ALA A 9 -15.06 -10.16 9.84
CA ALA A 9 -15.69 -9.51 11.00
C ALA A 9 -16.41 -10.49 11.96
N ASN A 10 -16.76 -11.69 11.49
CA ASN A 10 -17.36 -12.75 12.32
C ASN A 10 -16.30 -13.61 13.05
N GLY A 11 -15.02 -13.26 12.98
CA GLY A 11 -13.91 -13.96 13.62
C GLY A 11 -13.36 -15.16 12.84
N SER A 12 -13.98 -15.56 11.73
CA SER A 12 -13.38 -16.57 10.85
C SER A 12 -12.37 -15.97 9.89
N SER A 13 -11.57 -16.81 9.23
CA SER A 13 -10.63 -16.36 8.21
C SER A 13 -10.94 -17.00 6.86
N LYS A 14 -10.70 -16.27 5.78
CA LYS A 14 -10.90 -16.76 4.41
C LYS A 14 -9.66 -16.46 3.56
N PRO A 15 -9.18 -17.39 2.69
CA PRO A 15 -8.12 -17.11 1.74
C PRO A 15 -8.44 -15.85 0.91
N ILE A 16 -7.46 -14.98 0.72
CA ILE A 16 -7.63 -13.67 0.06
C ILE A 16 -8.23 -13.79 -1.35
N GLU A 17 -7.90 -14.86 -2.08
CA GLU A 17 -8.42 -15.16 -3.41
C GLU A 17 -9.91 -15.53 -3.42
N LYS A 18 -10.51 -15.83 -2.24
CA LYS A 18 -11.93 -16.16 -2.08
C LYS A 18 -12.77 -15.01 -1.52
N ILE A 19 -12.12 -13.91 -1.11
CA ILE A 19 -12.81 -12.71 -0.57
C ILE A 19 -13.66 -12.09 -1.68
N LYS A 20 -14.84 -11.59 -1.32
CA LYS A 20 -15.78 -10.94 -2.24
C LYS A 20 -16.01 -9.49 -1.87
N ILE A 21 -16.35 -8.66 -2.85
CA ILE A 21 -16.88 -7.31 -2.59
C ILE A 21 -18.11 -7.45 -1.68
N GLY A 22 -18.17 -6.63 -0.63
CA GLY A 22 -19.19 -6.68 0.41
C GLY A 22 -18.86 -7.57 1.61
N ASP A 23 -17.86 -8.46 1.52
CA ASP A 23 -17.39 -9.20 2.71
C ASP A 23 -16.93 -8.18 3.78
N LEU A 24 -17.37 -8.38 5.02
CA LEU A 24 -16.94 -7.56 6.15
C LEU A 24 -15.65 -8.11 6.72
N VAL A 25 -14.59 -7.31 6.72
CA VAL A 25 -13.29 -7.63 7.30
C VAL A 25 -13.05 -6.78 8.55
N VAL A 26 -12.18 -7.27 9.42
CA VAL A 26 -11.68 -6.48 10.55
C VAL A 26 -10.61 -5.53 10.02
N ALA A 27 -10.75 -4.24 10.35
CA ALA A 27 -9.81 -3.20 9.96
C ALA A 27 -9.54 -2.27 11.14
N THR A 28 -8.32 -1.78 11.27
CA THR A 28 -7.92 -0.86 12.34
C THR A 28 -7.36 0.42 11.74
N ASP A 29 -7.97 1.54 12.09
CA ASP A 29 -7.45 2.85 11.71
C ASP A 29 -6.16 3.13 12.50
N PRO A 30 -4.99 3.22 11.85
CA PRO A 30 -3.73 3.45 12.54
C PRO A 30 -3.66 4.83 13.22
N ALA A 31 -4.43 5.82 12.74
CA ALA A 31 -4.42 7.17 13.31
C ALA A 31 -5.17 7.24 14.64
N SER A 32 -6.31 6.55 14.73
CA SER A 32 -7.14 6.54 15.95
C SER A 32 -7.00 5.28 16.81
N GLY A 33 -6.34 4.24 16.28
CA GLY A 33 -6.29 2.91 16.89
C GLY A 33 -7.62 2.15 16.89
N ARG A 34 -8.68 2.71 16.28
CA ARG A 34 -10.02 2.13 16.35
C ARG A 34 -10.18 0.97 15.37
N THR A 35 -10.50 -0.19 15.91
CA THR A 35 -10.89 -1.38 15.13
C THR A 35 -12.38 -1.34 14.78
N ALA A 36 -12.73 -1.68 13.54
CA ALA A 36 -14.11 -1.74 13.07
C ALA A 36 -14.28 -2.81 11.98
N ALA A 37 -15.51 -3.31 11.84
CA ALA A 37 -15.92 -4.11 10.69
C ALA A 37 -16.14 -3.19 9.48
N LYS A 38 -15.46 -3.45 8.37
CA LYS A 38 -15.56 -2.64 7.15
C LYS A 38 -15.73 -3.53 5.92
N ALA A 39 -16.55 -3.07 4.98
CA ALA A 39 -16.80 -3.78 3.74
C ALA A 39 -15.60 -3.70 2.80
N VAL A 40 -15.31 -4.81 2.14
CA VAL A 40 -14.43 -4.84 0.97
C VAL A 40 -15.13 -4.16 -0.20
N THR A 41 -14.49 -3.16 -0.80
CA THR A 41 -15.05 -2.36 -1.91
C THR A 41 -14.40 -2.68 -3.25
N ARG A 42 -13.18 -3.23 -3.24
CA ARG A 42 -12.47 -3.62 -4.46
C ARG A 42 -11.60 -4.85 -4.22
N LEU A 43 -11.50 -5.70 -5.22
CA LEU A 43 -10.53 -6.79 -5.28
C LEU A 43 -9.48 -6.45 -6.34
N ILE A 44 -8.22 -6.67 -6.01
CA ILE A 44 -7.08 -6.36 -6.87
C ILE A 44 -6.28 -7.64 -7.01
N SER A 45 -5.93 -8.00 -8.24
CA SER A 45 -5.00 -9.10 -8.52
C SER A 45 -3.97 -8.65 -9.54
N GLY A 46 -2.74 -9.15 -9.41
CA GLY A 46 -1.70 -8.98 -10.41
C GLY A 46 -0.92 -10.27 -10.56
N GLU A 47 -0.57 -10.62 -11.79
CA GLU A 47 0.26 -11.78 -12.12
C GLU A 47 1.52 -11.31 -12.83
N GLY A 48 2.60 -12.07 -12.70
CA GLY A 48 3.91 -11.75 -13.25
C GLY A 48 5.02 -12.08 -12.27
N ASP A 49 6.24 -11.68 -12.63
CA ASP A 49 7.38 -11.78 -11.73
C ASP A 49 7.21 -10.76 -10.60
N LYS A 50 7.33 -11.24 -9.36
CA LYS A 50 7.20 -10.43 -8.14
C LYS A 50 8.40 -10.64 -7.25
N ASN A 51 8.92 -9.54 -6.71
CA ASN A 51 9.78 -9.56 -5.53
C ASN A 51 8.91 -9.89 -4.32
N LEU A 52 9.12 -11.05 -3.74
CA LEU A 52 8.38 -11.53 -2.59
C LEU A 52 9.25 -11.50 -1.34
N VAL A 53 8.61 -11.18 -0.23
CA VAL A 53 9.21 -11.20 1.10
C VAL A 53 8.39 -12.13 1.98
N ARG A 54 9.07 -13.12 2.55
CA ARG A 54 8.55 -13.99 3.61
C ARG A 54 8.98 -13.38 4.93
N ILE A 55 7.99 -13.10 5.77
CA ILE A 55 8.17 -12.60 7.12
C ILE A 55 7.73 -13.73 8.06
N THR A 56 8.68 -14.24 8.84
CA THR A 56 8.39 -15.20 9.91
C THR A 56 8.21 -14.42 11.20
N VAL A 57 7.13 -14.69 11.91
CA VAL A 57 6.82 -14.08 13.21
C VAL A 57 6.75 -15.15 14.30
N ASP A 58 7.10 -14.78 15.51
CA ASP A 58 6.81 -15.57 16.71
C ASP A 58 5.29 -15.53 16.99
N ALA A 59 4.64 -16.70 16.97
CA ALA A 59 3.19 -16.81 17.09
C ALA A 59 2.71 -17.17 18.50
N ASP A 60 3.61 -17.53 19.41
CA ASP A 60 3.26 -17.92 20.78
C ASP A 60 4.17 -17.37 21.89
N GLY A 61 5.06 -16.44 21.53
CA GLY A 61 5.84 -15.63 22.44
C GLY A 61 7.17 -16.27 22.83
N ALA A 62 7.99 -15.54 23.58
CA ALA A 62 9.39 -15.87 23.86
C ALA A 62 9.65 -17.24 24.53
N HIS A 63 8.60 -17.92 25.00
CA HIS A 63 8.68 -19.24 25.64
C HIS A 63 8.11 -20.37 24.78
N GLY A 64 7.53 -20.06 23.62
CA GLY A 64 7.06 -21.03 22.64
C GLY A 64 8.02 -21.16 21.45
N ASP A 65 7.73 -22.11 20.56
CA ASP A 65 8.51 -22.39 19.36
C ASP A 65 7.67 -22.27 18.07
N ARG A 66 6.39 -21.86 18.18
CA ARG A 66 5.50 -21.79 17.02
C ARG A 66 5.72 -20.49 16.29
N THR A 67 5.81 -20.61 14.97
CA THR A 67 5.96 -19.46 14.08
C THR A 67 4.76 -19.29 13.17
N GLY A 68 4.44 -18.04 12.87
CA GLY A 68 3.54 -17.63 11.81
C GLY A 68 4.35 -17.17 10.59
N VAL A 69 3.78 -17.32 9.40
CA VAL A 69 4.42 -16.88 8.16
C VAL A 69 3.47 -15.98 7.37
N LEU A 70 4.00 -14.85 6.92
CA LEU A 70 3.34 -13.94 5.98
C LEU A 70 4.20 -13.85 4.72
N VAL A 71 3.55 -13.79 3.56
CA VAL A 71 4.21 -13.53 2.29
C VAL A 71 3.54 -12.34 1.63
N ALA A 72 4.33 -11.33 1.28
CA ALA A 72 3.87 -10.12 0.63
C ALA A 72 4.86 -9.68 -0.46
N THR A 73 4.45 -8.73 -1.30
CA THR A 73 5.40 -8.03 -2.18
C THR A 73 6.34 -7.16 -1.36
N ASP A 74 7.56 -6.94 -1.85
CA ASP A 74 8.60 -6.10 -1.24
C ASP A 74 8.11 -4.77 -0.68
N HIS A 75 7.28 -4.03 -1.43
CA HIS A 75 6.75 -2.72 -1.04
C HIS A 75 5.42 -2.79 -0.26
N HIS A 76 4.97 -3.97 0.16
CA HIS A 76 3.74 -4.06 0.94
C HIS A 76 3.99 -3.57 2.38
N PRO A 77 3.26 -2.54 2.87
CA PRO A 77 3.57 -1.96 4.17
C PRO A 77 2.98 -2.75 5.34
N PHE A 78 3.76 -2.86 6.41
CA PHE A 78 3.37 -3.40 7.71
C PHE A 78 3.47 -2.29 8.77
N TRP A 79 2.51 -2.26 9.69
CA TRP A 79 2.53 -1.27 10.78
C TRP A 79 3.51 -1.72 11.86
N VAL A 80 4.49 -0.86 12.16
CA VAL A 80 5.47 -1.08 13.23
C VAL A 80 5.14 -0.12 14.38
N PRO A 81 4.50 -0.60 15.47
CA PRO A 81 4.00 0.25 16.55
C PRO A 81 5.09 1.08 17.21
N GLU A 82 6.27 0.49 17.45
CA GLU A 82 7.41 1.15 18.08
C GLU A 82 7.88 2.40 17.30
N LEU A 83 7.79 2.34 15.98
CA LEU A 83 8.21 3.45 15.10
C LEU A 83 7.05 4.38 14.72
N HIS A 84 5.83 4.06 15.15
CA HIS A 84 4.59 4.76 14.77
C HIS A 84 4.50 5.02 13.26
N ARG A 85 4.96 4.06 12.43
CA ARG A 85 4.98 4.20 10.97
C ARG A 85 4.79 2.88 10.26
N TRP A 86 4.41 2.99 9.00
CA TRP A 86 4.41 1.90 8.05
C TRP A 86 5.84 1.64 7.54
N VAL A 87 6.23 0.38 7.51
CA VAL A 87 7.52 -0.08 6.98
C VAL A 87 7.24 -1.08 5.86
N ASP A 88 7.89 -0.91 4.72
CA ASP A 88 7.77 -1.84 3.59
C ASP A 88 8.28 -3.24 3.99
N ALA A 89 7.68 -4.29 3.45
CA ALA A 89 8.01 -5.68 3.78
C ALA A 89 9.52 -5.97 3.66
N THR A 90 10.14 -5.44 2.61
CA THR A 90 11.57 -5.60 2.36
C THR A 90 12.46 -4.85 3.36
N ASP A 91 11.95 -3.83 4.03
CA ASP A 91 12.71 -3.00 4.99
C ASP A 91 12.47 -3.41 6.44
N LEU A 92 11.57 -4.37 6.69
CA LEU A 92 11.43 -4.96 8.01
C LEU A 92 12.75 -5.58 8.47
N GLN A 93 12.93 -5.61 9.78
CA GLN A 93 14.10 -6.18 10.43
C GLN A 93 13.69 -7.18 11.50
N ARG A 94 14.53 -8.20 11.70
CA ARG A 94 14.39 -9.14 12.82
C ARG A 94 14.39 -8.34 14.13
N GLY A 95 13.48 -8.70 15.03
CA GLY A 95 13.31 -8.06 16.33
C GLY A 95 12.21 -6.99 16.35
N GLN A 96 11.79 -6.46 15.20
CA GLN A 96 10.68 -5.51 15.11
C GLN A 96 9.34 -6.17 15.44
N TRP A 97 8.42 -5.35 15.94
CA TRP A 97 7.09 -5.77 16.38
C TRP A 97 6.02 -5.37 15.37
N LEU A 98 5.08 -6.28 15.09
CA LEU A 98 3.91 -6.06 14.23
C LEU A 98 2.63 -6.11 15.06
N GLN A 99 1.65 -5.27 14.74
CA GLN A 99 0.39 -5.19 15.49
C GLN A 99 -0.60 -6.32 15.14
N THR A 100 -1.24 -6.90 16.15
CA THR A 100 -2.31 -7.90 16.00
C THR A 100 -3.70 -7.29 16.08
N SER A 101 -4.72 -8.10 15.76
CA SER A 101 -6.13 -7.70 15.91
C SER A 101 -6.58 -7.50 17.36
N ALA A 102 -5.89 -8.10 18.33
CA ALA A 102 -6.17 -7.93 19.75
C ALA A 102 -5.48 -6.68 20.35
N GLY A 103 -4.76 -5.90 19.53
CA GLY A 103 -3.94 -4.77 19.99
C GLY A 103 -2.60 -5.18 20.61
N THR A 104 -2.30 -6.48 20.69
CA THR A 104 -1.01 -7.03 21.10
C THR A 104 -0.03 -7.05 19.91
N TRP A 105 1.22 -7.47 20.13
CA TRP A 105 2.27 -7.46 19.10
C TRP A 105 2.91 -8.84 18.89
N LEU A 106 3.41 -9.09 17.67
CA LEU A 106 4.24 -10.26 17.31
C LEU A 106 5.62 -9.81 16.86
N GLN A 107 6.66 -10.54 17.25
CA GLN A 107 8.02 -10.21 16.86
C GLN A 107 8.40 -10.88 15.54
N VAL A 108 9.04 -10.13 14.64
CA VAL A 108 9.65 -10.68 13.43
C VAL A 108 10.91 -11.47 13.81
N THR A 109 10.94 -12.76 13.47
CA THR A 109 12.05 -13.68 13.79
C THR A 109 12.96 -13.94 12.60
N ALA A 110 12.43 -13.88 11.37
CA ALA A 110 13.21 -14.05 10.15
C ALA A 110 12.57 -13.35 8.95
N ILE A 111 13.41 -12.97 7.97
CA ILE A 111 13.00 -12.35 6.71
C ILE A 111 13.76 -13.02 5.57
N THR A 112 13.04 -13.42 4.52
CA THR A 112 13.62 -14.03 3.31
C THR A 112 13.03 -13.36 2.07
N ARG A 113 13.88 -13.06 1.07
CA ARG A 113 13.48 -12.36 -0.16
C ARG A 113 13.79 -13.23 -1.38
N TRP A 114 12.89 -13.29 -2.35
CA TRP A 114 13.11 -13.99 -3.61
C TRP A 114 12.22 -13.43 -4.72
N ILE A 115 12.55 -13.74 -5.97
CA ILE A 115 11.73 -13.42 -7.13
C ILE A 115 10.97 -14.66 -7.55
N GLN A 116 9.69 -14.52 -7.85
CA GLN A 116 8.87 -15.62 -8.35
C GLN A 116 7.77 -15.12 -9.28
N HIS A 117 7.53 -15.86 -10.37
CA HIS A 117 6.34 -15.70 -11.17
C HIS A 117 5.12 -16.18 -10.39
N VAL A 118 4.26 -15.26 -9.95
CA VAL A 118 3.10 -15.60 -9.13
C VAL A 118 1.99 -14.57 -9.30
N ARG A 119 0.74 -15.04 -9.12
CA ARG A 119 -0.40 -14.17 -8.91
C ARG A 119 -0.49 -13.74 -7.44
N VAL A 120 -0.55 -12.44 -7.21
CA VAL A 120 -0.77 -11.82 -5.89
C VAL A 120 -2.14 -11.16 -5.83
N HIS A 121 -2.69 -11.06 -4.62
CA HIS A 121 -4.00 -10.49 -4.36
C HIS A 121 -3.89 -9.35 -3.34
N ASN A 122 -4.77 -8.36 -3.47
CA ASN A 122 -4.97 -7.29 -2.49
C ASN A 122 -6.46 -6.88 -2.50
N LEU A 123 -6.92 -6.15 -1.50
CA LEU A 123 -8.32 -5.79 -1.33
C LEU A 123 -8.47 -4.37 -0.78
N THR A 124 -9.35 -3.56 -1.36
CA THR A 124 -9.70 -2.26 -0.80
C THR A 124 -10.78 -2.39 0.26
N VAL A 125 -10.52 -1.84 1.44
CA VAL A 125 -11.47 -1.78 2.57
C VAL A 125 -12.05 -0.38 2.69
N HIS A 126 -13.36 -0.29 2.92
CA HIS A 126 -14.09 0.98 3.00
C HIS A 126 -13.63 1.85 4.17
N GLY A 127 -13.07 3.03 3.87
CA GLY A 127 -12.78 4.10 4.82
C GLY A 127 -11.63 3.87 5.80
N ILE A 128 -11.23 2.62 6.02
CA ILE A 128 -10.05 2.25 6.80
C ILE A 128 -9.22 1.33 5.92
N HIS A 129 -8.08 1.82 5.43
CA HIS A 129 -7.30 1.17 4.39
C HIS A 129 -6.31 0.13 4.94
N THR A 130 -6.76 -0.64 5.93
CA THR A 130 -6.01 -1.72 6.56
C THR A 130 -6.91 -2.94 6.67
N TYR A 131 -6.29 -4.11 6.82
CA TYR A 131 -6.99 -5.35 7.15
C TYR A 131 -6.04 -6.29 7.88
N TYR A 132 -6.57 -7.38 8.41
CA TYR A 132 -5.75 -8.38 9.08
C TYR A 132 -5.55 -9.62 8.21
N VAL A 133 -4.30 -10.06 8.08
CA VAL A 133 -3.94 -11.37 7.51
C VAL A 133 -3.40 -12.30 8.58
N VAL A 134 -3.76 -13.58 8.52
CA VAL A 134 -3.45 -14.56 9.55
C VAL A 134 -2.06 -15.14 9.32
N ALA A 135 -1.17 -14.96 10.30
CA ALA A 135 0.13 -15.61 10.42
C ALA A 135 0.03 -16.77 11.41
N GLY A 136 0.03 -18.01 10.93
CA GLY A 136 -0.28 -19.18 11.77
C GLY A 136 -1.75 -19.12 12.22
N ASN A 137 -1.98 -18.75 13.48
CA ASN A 137 -3.32 -18.51 14.02
C ASN A 137 -3.55 -17.05 14.44
N THR A 138 -2.57 -16.17 14.23
CA THR A 138 -2.60 -14.80 14.77
C THR A 138 -2.78 -13.78 13.64
N PRO A 139 -3.85 -12.97 13.65
CA PRO A 139 -4.06 -11.94 12.64
C PRO A 139 -3.10 -10.75 12.84
N VAL A 140 -2.41 -10.35 11.78
CA VAL A 140 -1.44 -9.23 11.72
C VAL A 140 -1.96 -8.12 10.83
N LEU A 141 -1.85 -6.86 11.30
CA LEU A 141 -2.33 -5.68 10.61
C LEU A 141 -1.46 -5.38 9.39
N VAL A 142 -2.07 -5.39 8.20
CA VAL A 142 -1.42 -5.04 6.94
C VAL A 142 -2.11 -3.87 6.27
N HIS A 143 -1.34 -3.12 5.49
CA HIS A 143 -1.88 -1.99 4.76
C HIS A 143 -2.51 -2.46 3.45
N ASN A 144 -3.74 -2.05 3.19
CA ASN A 144 -4.21 -1.95 1.82
C ASN A 144 -3.78 -0.60 1.24
N CYS A 145 -2.60 -0.50 0.65
CA CYS A 145 -2.14 0.74 0.02
C CYS A 145 -2.11 0.55 -1.50
N GLY A 146 -3.15 1.02 -2.20
CA GLY A 146 -3.05 1.33 -3.61
C GLY A 146 -2.52 2.75 -3.79
N VAL A 147 -2.03 3.07 -4.99
CA VAL A 147 -1.53 4.41 -5.31
C VAL A 147 -2.57 5.52 -5.10
N GLY A 148 -3.88 5.22 -5.22
CA GLY A 148 -4.95 6.19 -4.95
C GLY A 148 -5.09 6.51 -3.47
N GLU A 149 -5.04 5.50 -2.62
CA GLU A 149 -5.07 5.65 -1.17
C GLU A 149 -3.82 6.40 -0.66
N ARG A 150 -2.63 6.05 -1.16
CA ARG A 150 -1.36 6.75 -0.86
C ARG A 150 -1.40 8.23 -1.25
N ALA A 151 -2.08 8.54 -2.36
CA ALA A 151 -2.28 9.91 -2.81
C ALA A 151 -3.29 10.65 -1.92
N ALA A 152 -4.36 9.99 -1.47
CA ALA A 152 -5.35 10.55 -0.56
C ALA A 152 -4.77 10.83 0.84
N GLU A 153 -3.91 9.97 1.37
CA GLU A 153 -3.21 10.21 2.65
C GLU A 153 -2.34 11.48 2.57
N ARG A 154 -1.56 11.61 1.49
CA ARG A 154 -0.76 12.82 1.24
C ARG A 154 -1.64 14.05 1.03
N GLN A 155 -2.77 13.89 0.37
CA GLN A 155 -3.77 14.96 0.22
C GLN A 155 -4.26 15.45 1.58
N ASN A 156 -4.53 14.55 2.52
CA ASN A 156 -5.00 14.88 3.87
C ASN A 156 -3.91 15.54 4.73
N ALA A 157 -2.64 15.29 4.46
CA ALA A 157 -1.52 15.95 5.13
C ALA A 157 -1.27 17.40 4.67
N LEU A 158 -1.95 17.85 3.60
CA LEU A 158 -1.94 19.26 3.21
C LEU A 158 -2.73 20.11 4.21
N PRO A 159 -2.35 21.38 4.42
CA PRO A 159 -3.18 22.34 5.16
C PRO A 159 -4.60 22.39 4.60
N ALA A 160 -5.62 22.47 5.46
CA ALA A 160 -7.03 22.41 5.05
C ALA A 160 -7.38 23.41 3.93
N GLY A 161 -6.83 24.63 3.97
CA GLY A 161 -7.03 25.65 2.93
C GLY A 161 -6.40 25.34 1.56
N SER A 162 -5.52 24.35 1.49
CA SER A 162 -4.82 23.92 0.27
C SER A 162 -5.43 22.65 -0.34
N GLN A 163 -6.16 21.84 0.42
CA GLN A 163 -6.68 20.52 -0.02
C GLN A 163 -7.62 20.59 -1.24
N GLY A 164 -8.28 21.73 -1.48
CA GLY A 164 -9.13 21.93 -2.67
C GLY A 164 -8.39 22.47 -3.91
N ARG A 165 -7.14 22.90 -3.75
CA ARG A 165 -6.36 23.62 -4.78
C ARG A 165 -5.14 22.83 -5.25
N VAL A 166 -4.47 22.17 -4.31
CA VAL A 166 -3.32 21.31 -4.58
C VAL A 166 -3.82 19.89 -4.74
N THR A 167 -3.27 19.15 -5.70
CA THR A 167 -3.52 17.71 -5.87
C THR A 167 -2.21 16.97 -5.62
N MET A 168 -2.26 15.96 -4.76
CA MET A 168 -1.20 14.96 -4.62
C MET A 168 -1.48 13.75 -5.50
N GLY A 169 -0.42 13.14 -6.03
CA GLY A 169 -0.48 11.92 -6.81
C GLY A 169 0.61 10.93 -6.39
N VAL A 170 0.36 9.66 -6.64
CA VAL A 170 1.36 8.59 -6.49
C VAL A 170 1.25 7.68 -7.70
N GLY A 171 2.38 7.28 -8.24
CA GLY A 171 2.49 6.30 -9.31
C GLY A 171 3.42 5.18 -8.94
N GLU A 172 3.09 3.97 -9.38
CA GLU A 172 3.95 2.80 -9.32
C GLU A 172 4.22 2.32 -10.74
N GLY A 173 5.49 2.02 -11.02
CA GLY A 173 5.96 1.51 -12.30
C GLY A 173 7.16 0.59 -12.12
N VAL A 174 7.69 0.07 -13.22
CA VAL A 174 8.83 -0.86 -13.23
C VAL A 174 9.93 -0.29 -14.11
N ASP A 175 11.16 -0.20 -13.60
CA ASP A 175 12.32 0.25 -14.37
C ASP A 175 12.90 -0.85 -15.28
N ALA A 176 13.90 -0.50 -16.09
CA ALA A 176 14.54 -1.44 -17.01
C ALA A 176 15.23 -2.64 -16.33
N SER A 177 15.52 -2.56 -15.03
CA SER A 177 16.08 -3.68 -14.25
C SER A 177 15.00 -4.62 -13.71
N GLY A 178 13.72 -4.29 -13.89
CA GLY A 178 12.59 -5.01 -13.30
C GLY A 178 12.26 -4.58 -11.87
N ALA A 179 12.94 -3.56 -11.33
CA ALA A 179 12.66 -3.06 -9.99
C ALA A 179 11.41 -2.17 -9.99
N THR A 180 10.59 -2.30 -8.95
CA THR A 180 9.42 -1.43 -8.76
C THR A 180 9.89 -0.05 -8.30
N ARG A 181 9.34 1.00 -8.91
CA ARG A 181 9.61 2.39 -8.56
C ARG A 181 8.31 3.07 -8.15
N THR A 182 8.37 3.82 -7.05
CA THR A 182 7.27 4.68 -6.63
C THR A 182 7.64 6.14 -6.90
N VAL A 183 6.75 6.85 -7.57
CA VAL A 183 6.92 8.27 -7.89
C VAL A 183 5.77 9.06 -7.27
N VAL A 184 6.09 10.10 -6.51
CA VAL A 184 5.12 11.01 -5.89
C VAL A 184 5.05 12.29 -6.74
N GLY A 185 3.84 12.68 -7.10
CA GLY A 185 3.58 13.90 -7.87
C GLY A 185 2.77 14.91 -7.07
N THR A 186 2.90 16.19 -7.43
CA THR A 186 2.13 17.28 -6.87
C THR A 186 1.74 18.23 -7.99
N SER A 187 0.60 18.89 -7.89
CA SER A 187 0.23 19.97 -8.80
C SER A 187 0.93 21.30 -8.49
N GLU A 188 1.75 21.34 -7.44
CA GLU A 188 2.58 22.51 -7.14
C GLU A 188 3.85 22.52 -8.00
N ALA A 189 4.30 23.72 -8.36
CA ALA A 189 5.40 23.89 -9.30
C ALA A 189 6.67 23.15 -8.84
N ASN A 190 7.38 22.57 -9.82
CA ASN A 190 8.69 21.93 -9.63
C ASN A 190 8.71 20.82 -8.58
N GLY A 191 7.59 20.10 -8.40
CA GLY A 191 7.53 19.01 -7.43
C GLY A 191 7.52 19.47 -5.97
N TYR A 192 7.15 20.73 -5.69
CA TYR A 192 7.18 21.27 -4.33
C TYR A 192 6.22 20.51 -3.39
N LEU A 193 6.80 19.88 -2.37
CA LEU A 193 6.07 19.20 -1.31
C LEU A 193 6.00 20.06 -0.06
N ARG A 194 4.78 20.30 0.43
CA ARG A 194 4.55 20.96 1.72
C ARG A 194 5.11 20.11 2.86
N PRO A 195 5.53 20.71 4.00
CA PRO A 195 6.21 19.99 5.07
C PRO A 195 5.52 18.69 5.51
N GLY A 196 4.21 18.71 5.79
CA GLY A 196 3.47 17.51 6.21
C GLY A 196 3.46 16.38 5.18
N VAL A 197 3.56 16.69 3.88
CA VAL A 197 3.65 15.69 2.81
C VAL A 197 5.10 15.24 2.60
N ARG A 198 6.05 16.16 2.70
CA ARG A 198 7.48 15.87 2.56
C ARG A 198 7.96 14.86 3.60
N ASP A 199 7.46 14.97 4.83
CA ASP A 199 7.82 14.08 5.94
C ASP A 199 7.23 12.67 5.77
N MET A 200 6.29 12.50 4.82
CA MET A 200 5.71 11.20 4.46
C MET A 200 6.45 10.49 3.33
N ILE A 201 7.44 11.14 2.68
CA ILE A 201 8.19 10.52 1.59
C ILE A 201 9.07 9.40 2.15
N ARG A 202 8.84 8.19 1.64
CA ARG A 202 9.54 6.99 2.12
C ARG A 202 10.90 6.85 1.44
N PRO A 203 11.88 6.17 2.07
CA PRO A 203 13.11 5.78 1.40
C PRO A 203 12.81 5.05 0.08
N GLY A 204 13.46 5.48 -1.00
CA GLY A 204 13.25 4.90 -2.33
C GLY A 204 12.06 5.45 -3.13
N GLU A 205 11.21 6.29 -2.53
CA GLU A 205 10.24 7.07 -3.29
C GLU A 205 10.91 8.26 -3.97
N GLU A 206 10.55 8.50 -5.22
CA GLU A 206 11.05 9.60 -6.03
C GLU A 206 9.98 10.68 -6.15
N VAL A 207 10.37 11.95 -6.27
CA VAL A 207 9.43 13.06 -6.42
C VAL A 207 9.49 13.56 -7.86
N ALA A 208 8.36 13.45 -8.57
CA ALA A 208 8.22 13.98 -9.91
C ALA A 208 8.32 15.51 -9.89
N THR A 209 9.18 16.04 -10.74
CA THR A 209 9.27 17.48 -11.01
C THR A 209 8.66 17.74 -12.37
N GLY A 210 7.73 18.69 -12.43
CA GLY A 210 7.08 19.05 -13.68
C GLY A 210 5.96 20.06 -13.47
N PRO A 211 5.57 20.78 -14.52
CA PRO A 211 4.38 21.60 -14.49
C PRO A 211 3.12 20.71 -14.57
N GLY A 212 1.98 21.28 -14.18
CA GLY A 212 0.68 20.71 -14.48
C GLY A 212 0.10 19.84 -13.37
N HIS A 213 -0.56 18.75 -13.76
CA HIS A 213 -1.26 17.87 -12.85
C HIS A 213 -0.31 16.85 -12.24
N ALA A 214 -0.59 16.42 -11.01
CA ALA A 214 0.24 15.45 -10.31
C ALA A 214 0.41 14.15 -11.13
N GLU A 215 -0.68 13.68 -11.75
CA GLU A 215 -0.73 12.48 -12.58
C GLU A 215 0.18 12.60 -13.81
N THR A 216 0.14 13.74 -14.51
CA THR A 216 0.96 13.97 -15.71
C THR A 216 2.43 14.15 -15.36
N SER A 217 2.74 14.86 -14.27
CA SER A 217 4.12 15.00 -13.82
C SER A 217 4.74 13.63 -13.45
N ILE A 218 3.95 12.73 -12.86
CA ILE A 218 4.37 11.36 -12.59
C ILE A 218 4.67 10.60 -13.89
N LEU A 219 3.77 10.66 -14.87
CA LEU A 219 3.95 9.99 -16.17
C LEU A 219 5.20 10.50 -16.89
N ASP A 220 5.38 11.82 -16.94
CA ASP A 220 6.53 12.45 -17.58
C ASP A 220 7.83 12.06 -16.89
N TYR A 221 7.84 12.04 -15.55
CA TYR A 221 8.99 11.58 -14.77
C TYR A 221 9.32 10.12 -15.07
N MET A 222 8.31 9.23 -15.05
CA MET A 222 8.50 7.82 -15.32
C MET A 222 9.08 7.61 -16.73
N LYS A 223 8.52 8.28 -17.73
CA LYS A 223 9.00 8.24 -19.11
C LYS A 223 10.45 8.72 -19.22
N ALA A 224 10.78 9.85 -18.59
CA ALA A 224 12.13 10.42 -18.62
C ALA A 224 13.18 9.51 -17.96
N ASN A 225 12.77 8.69 -17.00
CA ASN A 225 13.67 7.80 -16.25
C ASN A 225 13.58 6.33 -16.69
N GLY A 226 12.95 6.03 -17.82
CA GLY A 226 12.85 4.65 -18.33
C GLY A 226 12.02 3.71 -17.44
N ILE A 227 11.07 4.27 -16.70
CA ILE A 227 10.13 3.53 -15.85
C ILE A 227 8.85 3.31 -16.65
N THR A 228 8.45 2.06 -16.80
CA THR A 228 7.16 1.68 -17.41
C THR A 228 6.05 1.88 -16.39
N PRO A 229 5.08 2.79 -16.63
CA PRO A 229 3.99 3.06 -15.68
C PRO A 229 3.08 1.84 -15.51
N GLY A 230 2.66 1.56 -14.26
CA GLY A 230 1.73 0.48 -13.95
C GLY A 230 0.39 0.99 -13.40
N LYS A 231 0.44 1.82 -12.36
CA LYS A 231 -0.76 2.43 -11.75
C LYS A 231 -0.49 3.85 -11.30
N ILE A 232 -1.45 4.74 -11.47
CA ILE A 232 -1.36 6.14 -11.03
C ILE A 232 -2.63 6.56 -10.31
N GLY A 233 -2.47 7.01 -9.06
CA GLY A 233 -3.55 7.52 -8.22
C GLY A 233 -3.36 8.99 -7.90
N ALA A 234 -4.48 9.64 -7.61
CA ALA A 234 -4.55 11.03 -7.17
C ALA A 234 -5.43 11.18 -5.92
N GLY A 235 -5.10 12.13 -5.07
CA GLY A 235 -5.85 12.44 -3.85
C GLY A 235 -7.20 13.11 -4.12
N ARG A 236 -7.45 13.48 -5.37
CA ARG A 236 -8.70 14.06 -5.89
C ARG A 236 -9.13 13.27 -7.13
N PRO A 237 -10.42 13.29 -7.52
CA PRO A 237 -10.87 12.59 -8.71
C PRO A 237 -10.07 12.99 -9.95
N ILE A 238 -9.54 11.99 -10.67
CA ILE A 238 -8.66 12.15 -11.82
C ILE A 238 -9.44 12.81 -12.95
N CYS A 239 -8.91 13.89 -13.54
CA CYS A 239 -9.60 14.57 -14.63
C CYS A 239 -9.60 13.73 -15.92
N PRO A 240 -10.54 13.96 -16.87
CA PRO A 240 -10.61 13.17 -18.10
C PRO A 240 -9.32 13.17 -18.91
N ALA A 241 -8.63 14.31 -19.02
CA ALA A 241 -7.36 14.41 -19.74
C ALA A 241 -6.25 13.56 -19.11
N CYS A 242 -6.15 13.56 -17.77
CA CYS A 242 -5.20 12.70 -17.05
C CYS A 242 -5.56 11.22 -17.19
N ALA A 243 -6.84 10.88 -17.21
CA ALA A 243 -7.28 9.50 -17.39
C ALA A 243 -6.86 8.95 -18.76
N VAL A 244 -7.00 9.74 -19.83
CA VAL A 244 -6.52 9.40 -21.16
C VAL A 244 -4.99 9.23 -21.16
N ALA A 245 -4.25 10.18 -20.57
CA ALA A 245 -2.79 10.09 -20.52
C ALA A 245 -2.29 8.84 -19.76
N ILE A 246 -2.99 8.44 -18.68
CA ILE A 246 -2.68 7.23 -17.92
C ILE A 246 -2.90 5.99 -18.78
N ASP A 247 -4.02 5.92 -19.50
CA ASP A 247 -4.38 4.80 -20.38
C ASP A 247 -3.42 4.67 -21.57
N GLU A 248 -3.09 5.78 -22.24
CA GLU A 248 -2.12 5.83 -23.34
C GLU A 248 -0.72 5.41 -22.91
N ALA A 249 -0.36 5.62 -21.64
CA ALA A 249 0.89 5.17 -21.06
C ALA A 249 0.88 3.69 -20.63
N GLY A 250 -0.24 2.98 -20.83
CA GLY A 250 -0.41 1.57 -20.43
C GLY A 250 -0.61 1.37 -18.93
N ALA A 251 -0.85 2.44 -18.16
CA ALA A 251 -1.13 2.38 -16.74
C ALA A 251 -2.63 2.36 -16.44
N VAL A 252 -2.98 1.96 -15.22
CA VAL A 252 -4.38 1.93 -14.75
C VAL A 252 -4.64 3.04 -13.73
N PRO A 253 -5.75 3.78 -13.83
CA PRO A 253 -6.16 4.73 -12.80
C PRO A 253 -6.36 4.07 -11.44
N GLY A 254 -5.67 4.60 -10.44
CA GLY A 254 -5.71 4.16 -9.05
C GLY A 254 -6.77 4.86 -8.20
N SER A 255 -7.35 5.96 -8.71
CA SER A 255 -8.37 6.77 -8.05
C SER A 255 -9.62 6.93 -8.92
N PRO A 256 -10.79 7.30 -8.35
CA PRO A 256 -12.00 7.57 -9.12
C PRO A 256 -11.78 8.65 -10.19
N LEU A 257 -12.47 8.50 -11.33
CA LEU A 257 -12.47 9.51 -12.38
C LEU A 257 -13.48 10.62 -12.06
N LYS A 258 -13.13 11.85 -12.43
CA LYS A 258 -14.05 12.98 -12.38
C LYS A 258 -15.14 12.75 -13.44
N ARG A 259 -16.41 12.82 -13.00
CA ARG A 259 -17.58 12.77 -13.88
C ARG A 259 -17.80 14.11 -14.57
#